data_AF-A0A3B4FLI6-F1
#
_entry.id   AF-A0A3B4FLI6-F1
#
_cell.length_a   1.000
_cell.length_b   1.000
_cell.length_c   1.000
_cell.angle_alpha   90.00
_cell.angle_beta   90.00
_cell.angle_gamma   90.00
#
_symmetry.space_group_name_H-M   'P 1'
#
loop_
_entity.id
_entity.type
_entity.pdbx_description
1 polymer ?
#
loop_
_entity_poly.entity_id
_entity_poly.type
_entity_poly.pdbx_seq_one_letter_code
_entity_poly.pdbx_strand_id
1 'polypeptide(L)'
;MSRNQIYYSNRYNDDHYEYRHVVLPREMTKYIPKSHLMSEDEWRQLGVQQSQGWIHYMIHEPGNLHSLTLKFCNNQCTAFNQLKYLAILKLTHS
;
A
#
# COMPACT_ATOMS: atom_id res chain seq x y z
N MET A 1 8.35 -14.15 19.95
CA MET A 1 7.71 -13.65 18.71
C MET A 1 8.74 -13.79 17.59
N SER A 2 8.43 -14.53 16.53
CA SER A 2 9.38 -14.77 15.44
C SER A 2 9.77 -13.44 14.80
N ARG A 3 11.09 -13.16 14.72
CA ARG A 3 11.67 -11.89 14.25
C ARG A 3 11.41 -11.55 12.77
N ASN A 4 10.69 -12.43 12.05
CA ASN A 4 10.49 -12.35 10.60
C ASN A 4 9.02 -12.14 10.20
N GLN A 5 8.14 -11.80 11.15
CA GLN A 5 6.74 -11.53 10.83
C GLN A 5 6.53 -10.05 10.51
N ILE A 6 5.83 -9.81 9.41
CA ILE A 6 5.34 -8.48 9.03
C ILE A 6 4.25 -8.09 10.02
N TYR A 7 4.36 -6.88 10.60
CA TYR A 7 3.37 -6.36 11.52
C TYR A 7 2.44 -5.38 10.81
N TYR A 8 1.15 -5.53 11.04
CA TYR A 8 0.10 -4.70 10.46
C TYR A 8 -0.56 -3.88 11.57
N SER A 9 -0.57 -2.55 11.44
CA SER A 9 -1.28 -1.69 12.37
C SER A 9 -2.79 -1.76 12.18
N ASN A 10 -3.53 -1.24 13.17
CA ASN A 10 -4.93 -0.89 12.99
C ASN A 10 -5.09 0.11 11.83
N ARG A 11 -6.25 0.03 11.16
CA ARG A 11 -6.63 1.00 10.12
C ARG A 11 -7.14 2.27 10.78
N TYR A 12 -6.82 3.41 10.19
CA TYR A 12 -7.35 4.71 10.59
C TYR A 12 -7.75 5.46 9.33
N ASN A 13 -8.81 6.26 9.41
CA ASN A 13 -9.43 6.92 8.26
C ASN A 13 -9.50 8.43 8.46
N ASP A 14 -9.36 9.15 7.36
CA ASP A 14 -9.77 10.55 7.24
C ASP A 14 -11.02 10.65 6.35
N ASP A 15 -11.43 11.87 6.00
CA ASP A 15 -12.62 12.13 5.19
C ASP A 15 -12.57 11.51 3.78
N HIS A 16 -11.38 11.22 3.25
CA HIS A 16 -11.19 10.79 1.86
C HIS A 16 -10.53 9.40 1.72
N TYR A 17 -9.74 8.97 2.71
CA TYR A 17 -8.86 7.82 2.61
C TYR A 17 -8.78 7.01 3.91
N GLU A 18 -8.55 5.71 3.77
CA GLU A 18 -8.16 4.82 4.86
C GLU A 18 -6.64 4.56 4.79
N TYR A 19 -5.99 4.49 5.94
CA TYR A 19 -4.56 4.31 6.07
C TYR A 19 -4.25 3.13 6.97
N ARG A 20 -3.10 2.51 6.72
CA ARG A 20 -2.54 1.44 7.55
C ARG A 20 -1.02 1.49 7.45
N HIS A 21 -0.36 1.29 8.59
CA HIS A 21 1.07 1.10 8.61
C HIS A 21 1.41 -0.39 8.57
N VAL A 22 2.34 -0.74 7.70
CA VAL A 22 2.93 -2.07 7.63
C VAL A 22 4.39 -1.94 8.04
N VAL A 23 4.74 -2.59 9.14
CA VAL A 23 6.09 -2.60 9.68
C VAL A 23 6.79 -3.86 9.19
N LEU A 24 7.88 -3.66 8.44
CA LEU A 24 8.66 -4.76 7.90
C LEU A 24 9.80 -5.15 8.85
N PRO A 25 10.15 -6.44 8.95
CA PRO A 25 11.30 -6.88 9.71
C PRO A 25 12.59 -6.34 9.07
N ARG A 26 13.62 -6.11 9.90
CA ARG A 26 14.90 -5.51 9.48
C ARG A 26 15.58 -6.24 8.32
N GLU A 27 15.39 -7.55 8.21
CA GLU A 27 15.98 -8.35 7.13
C GLU A 27 15.39 -8.02 5.75
N MET A 28 14.14 -7.53 5.70
CA MET A 28 13.43 -7.19 4.47
C MET A 28 13.66 -5.73 4.04
N THR A 29 14.12 -4.86 4.94
CA THR A 29 14.26 -3.42 4.64
C THR A 29 15.30 -3.13 3.56
N LYS A 30 16.25 -4.05 3.36
CA LYS A 30 17.24 -3.98 2.27
C LYS A 30 16.63 -4.08 0.87
N TYR A 31 15.42 -4.62 0.74
CA TYR A 31 14.72 -4.74 -0.53
C TYR A 31 13.80 -3.54 -0.81
N ILE A 32 13.62 -2.64 0.16
CA ILE A 32 12.78 -1.46 -0.02
C ILE A 32 13.57 -0.43 -0.82
N PRO A 33 13.07 0.02 -1.99
CA PRO A 33 13.71 1.08 -2.74
C PRO A 33 13.60 2.41 -1.98
N LYS A 34 14.72 3.11 -1.83
CA LYS A 34 14.76 4.47 -1.24
C LYS A 34 14.55 5.58 -2.27
N SER A 35 14.62 5.26 -3.54
CA SER A 35 14.51 6.22 -4.66
C SER A 35 13.07 6.51 -5.06
N HIS A 36 12.12 5.62 -4.77
CA HIS A 36 10.74 5.73 -5.21
C HIS A 36 9.78 4.98 -4.30
N LEU A 37 8.49 5.30 -4.43
CA LEU A 37 7.41 4.57 -3.75
C LEU A 37 7.08 3.29 -4.53
N MET A 38 7.04 2.16 -3.83
CA MET A 38 6.67 0.86 -4.40
C MET A 38 5.25 0.82 -4.98
N SER A 39 5.13 0.21 -6.15
CA SER A 39 3.87 -0.21 -6.77
C SER A 39 3.22 -1.38 -6.03
N GLU A 40 1.96 -1.68 -6.37
CA GLU A 40 1.21 -2.82 -5.78
C GLU A 40 1.96 -4.14 -5.90
N ASP A 41 2.52 -4.43 -7.07
CA ASP A 41 3.28 -5.66 -7.29
C ASP A 41 4.56 -5.73 -6.46
N GLU A 42 5.29 -4.61 -6.32
CA GLU A 42 6.54 -4.57 -5.57
C GLU A 42 6.35 -4.84 -4.07
N TRP A 43 5.38 -4.18 -3.43
CA TRP A 43 5.14 -4.45 -2.01
C TRP A 43 4.48 -5.82 -1.78
N ARG A 44 3.70 -6.34 -2.74
CA ARG A 44 3.19 -7.73 -2.69
C ARG A 44 4.32 -8.76 -2.76
N GLN A 45 5.35 -8.51 -3.59
CA GLN A 45 6.54 -9.36 -3.69
C GLN A 45 7.35 -9.39 -2.38
N LEU A 46 7.32 -8.34 -1.57
CA LEU A 46 7.91 -8.33 -0.23
C LEU A 46 7.15 -9.19 0.79
N GLY A 47 6.01 -9.78 0.41
CA GLY A 47 5.18 -10.61 1.27
C GLY A 47 4.12 -9.82 2.04
N VAL A 48 3.94 -8.53 1.76
CA VAL A 48 2.84 -7.74 2.33
C VAL A 48 1.53 -8.21 1.69
N GLN A 49 0.61 -8.67 2.53
CA GLN A 49 -0.68 -9.20 2.09
C GLN A 49 -1.81 -8.27 2.51
N GLN A 50 -2.50 -7.71 1.52
CA GLN A 50 -3.65 -6.81 1.70
C GLN A 50 -4.68 -6.99 0.57
N SER A 51 -5.87 -6.43 0.77
CA SER A 51 -6.87 -6.28 -0.30
C SER A 51 -6.30 -5.47 -1.47
N GLN A 52 -6.94 -5.54 -2.64
CA GLN A 52 -6.55 -4.74 -3.79
C GLN A 52 -6.84 -3.24 -3.56
N GLY A 53 -6.06 -2.34 -4.17
CA GLY A 53 -6.32 -0.89 -4.17
C GLY A 53 -5.59 -0.08 -3.10
N TRP A 54 -4.70 -0.71 -2.33
CA TRP A 54 -3.80 0.00 -1.43
C TRP A 54 -2.61 0.58 -2.21
N ILE A 55 -2.36 1.87 -2.00
CA ILE A 55 -1.27 2.62 -2.62
C ILE A 55 -0.24 2.93 -1.55
N HIS A 56 1.03 2.65 -1.82
CA HIS A 56 2.10 3.04 -0.93
C HIS A 56 2.31 4.56 -1.01
N TYR A 57 2.00 5.25 0.08
CA TYR A 57 1.97 6.71 0.12
C TYR A 57 3.30 7.32 0.60
N MET A 58 3.89 6.73 1.64
CA MET A 58 5.14 7.22 2.21
C MET A 58 5.91 6.12 2.91
N ILE A 59 7.23 6.23 2.84
CA ILE A 59 8.19 5.46 3.63
C ILE A 59 8.51 6.29 4.87
N HIS A 60 8.37 5.69 6.05
CA HIS A 60 8.78 6.30 7.30
C HIS A 60 9.91 5.48 7.93
N GLU A 61 11.08 6.11 8.13
CA GLU A 61 12.29 5.52 8.72
C GLU A 61 12.64 6.16 10.08
N PRO A 62 11.87 5.93 11.16
CA PRO A 62 12.23 6.44 12.48
C PRO A 62 13.37 5.60 13.06
N GLY A 63 14.60 6.08 12.87
CA GLY A 63 15.84 5.55 13.45
C GLY A 63 16.27 4.18 12.90
N ASN A 64 15.56 3.11 13.27
CA ASN A 64 15.93 1.71 12.99
C ASN A 64 14.75 0.82 12.58
N LEU A 65 13.60 1.42 12.25
CA LEU A 65 12.39 0.73 11.85
C LEU A 65 11.94 1.27 10.50
N HIS A 66 11.61 0.41 9.55
CA HIS A 66 10.97 0.83 8.29
C HIS A 66 9.49 0.51 8.39
N SER A 67 8.67 1.54 8.35
CA SER A 67 7.22 1.40 8.20
C SER A 67 6.79 1.93 6.83
N LEU A 68 6.06 1.08 6.11
CA LEU A 68 5.38 1.45 4.88
C LEU A 68 4.00 1.96 5.27
N THR A 69 3.67 3.19 4.87
CA THR A 69 2.32 3.70 5.02
C THR A 69 1.55 3.43 3.75
N LEU A 70 0.59 2.51 3.83
CA LEU A 70 -0.33 2.22 2.76
C LEU A 70 -1.59 3.08 2.94
N LYS A 71 -2.10 3.57 1.82
CA LYS A 71 -3.26 4.44 1.70
C LYS A 71 -4.26 3.79 0.75
N PHE A 72 -5.49 3.62 1.18
CA PHE A 72 -6.60 3.08 0.42
C PHE A 72 -7.63 4.18 0.18
N CYS A 73 -8.05 4.38 -1.06
CA CYS A 73 -9.18 5.29 -1.35
C CYS A 73 -10.48 4.57 -0.99
N ASN A 74 -11.21 5.09 -0.01
CA ASN A 74 -12.50 4.54 0.36
C ASN A 74 -13.53 4.76 -0.75
N ASN A 75 -14.69 4.10 -0.62
CA ASN A 75 -15.76 4.10 -1.63
C ASN A 75 -16.29 5.51 -2.03
N GLN A 76 -15.94 6.56 -1.29
CA GLN A 76 -16.24 7.94 -1.66
C GLN A 76 -15.27 8.50 -2.73
N CYS A 77 -14.01 8.04 -2.79
CA CYS A 77 -13.11 8.31 -3.91
C CYS A 77 -13.43 7.49 -5.16
N THR A 78 -13.89 6.25 -4.98
CA THR A 78 -14.04 5.32 -6.11
C THR A 78 -15.10 5.79 -7.08
N ALA A 79 -16.04 6.66 -6.69
CA ALA A 79 -16.93 7.33 -7.63
C ALA A 79 -16.17 8.10 -8.74
N PHE A 80 -14.97 8.62 -8.47
CA PHE A 80 -14.12 9.31 -9.45
C PHE A 80 -13.22 8.35 -10.25
N ASN A 81 -12.82 7.21 -9.65
CA ASN A 81 -11.94 6.22 -10.30
C ASN A 81 -12.68 5.07 -10.99
N GLN A 82 -13.94 4.82 -10.66
CA GLN A 82 -14.79 3.82 -11.31
C GLN A 82 -15.13 4.25 -12.74
N LEU A 83 -15.21 5.56 -13.01
CA LEU A 83 -15.31 6.11 -14.37
C LEU A 83 -14.02 5.90 -15.19
N LYS A 84 -12.83 5.83 -14.57
CA LYS A 84 -11.57 5.49 -15.27
C LYS A 84 -11.42 4.00 -15.53
N TYR A 85 -11.74 3.15 -14.56
CA TYR A 85 -11.70 1.68 -14.76
C TYR A 85 -12.77 1.19 -15.75
N LEU A 86 -13.96 1.79 -15.77
CA LEU A 86 -14.99 1.49 -16.78
C LEU A 86 -14.66 2.05 -18.17
N ALA A 87 -13.88 3.15 -18.27
CA ALA A 87 -13.41 3.67 -19.56
C ALA A 87 -12.36 2.76 -20.21
N ILE A 88 -11.47 2.14 -19.42
CA ILE A 88 -10.44 1.23 -19.94
C ILE A 88 -11.07 -0.11 -20.38
N LEU A 89 -12.08 -0.62 -19.68
CA LEU A 89 -12.80 -1.84 -20.07
C LEU A 89 -13.75 -1.68 -21.26
N LYS A 90 -14.14 -0.45 -21.63
CA LYS A 90 -14.96 -0.19 -22.83
C LYS A 90 -14.16 0.03 -24.12
N LEU A 91 -12.83 0.18 -24.05
CA LEU A 91 -11.97 0.39 -25.23
C LEU A 91 -11.23 -0.88 -25.69
N THR A 92 -11.31 -1.98 -24.95
CA THR A 92 -10.73 -3.28 -25.34
C THR A 92 -11.77 -4.25 -25.92
N HIS A 93 -13.03 -3.84 -26.01
CA HIS A 93 -14.09 -4.54 -26.73
C HIS A 93 -15.02 -3.55 -27.45
N SER A 94 -14.51 -2.89 -28.51
CA SER A 94 -15.21 -2.65 -29.79
C SER A 94 -14.33 -1.87 -30.75
#